data_AF-A0A2M6VAB4-F1
#
_entry.id   AF-A0A2M6VAB4-F1
#
_cell.length_a   1.000
_cell.length_b   1.000
_cell.length_c   1.000
_cell.angle_alpha   90.00
_cell.angle_beta   90.00
_cell.angle_gamma   90.00
#
_symmetry.space_group_name_H-M   'P 1'
#
loop_
_entity.id
_entity.type
_entity.pdbx_description
1 polymer ?
#
loop_
_entity_poly.entity_id
_entity_poly.type
_entity_poly.pdbx_seq_one_letter_code
_entity_poly.pdbx_strand_id
1 'polypeptide(L)'
;MKSKLNVIAAAMAVVSLCAGCATAGKDVSASYVSPAQFSNLDCDQLRMEMSRLNGRVNQLTGRLDEAAGNDKALVAGGLLFWPALFALGGTKQQEAELSRLKGEYEAIQTTNTQKKCS
;
A
#
# COMPACT_ATOMS: atom_id res chain seq x y z
N MET A 1 -28.09 4.13 -35.61
CA MET A 1 -26.67 3.78 -35.36
C MET A 1 -25.96 4.76 -34.42
N LYS A 2 -26.18 6.09 -34.53
CA LYS A 2 -25.60 7.10 -33.63
C LYS A 2 -25.90 6.89 -32.13
N SER A 3 -27.11 6.44 -31.80
CA SER A 3 -27.50 6.14 -30.41
C SER A 3 -26.76 4.94 -29.80
N LYS A 4 -26.50 3.89 -30.59
CA LYS A 4 -25.74 2.72 -30.15
C LYS A 4 -24.27 3.05 -29.91
N LEU A 5 -23.70 3.97 -30.70
CA LEU A 5 -22.33 4.45 -30.56
C LEU A 5 -22.13 5.28 -29.27
N ASN A 6 -23.08 6.16 -28.92
CA ASN A 6 -23.04 6.91 -27.66
C ASN A 6 -23.22 6.02 -26.43
N VAL A 7 -24.06 4.98 -26.50
CA VAL A 7 -24.25 4.03 -25.40
C VAL A 7 -23.00 3.18 -25.18
N ILE A 8 -22.30 2.77 -26.25
CA ILE A 8 -21.03 2.03 -26.14
C ILE A 8 -19.91 2.93 -25.59
N ALA A 9 -19.84 4.19 -26.04
CA ALA A 9 -18.87 5.16 -25.52
C ALA A 9 -19.08 5.47 -24.03
N ALA A 10 -20.34 5.60 -23.59
CA ALA A 10 -20.68 5.78 -22.17
C ALA A 10 -20.34 4.52 -21.34
N ALA A 11 -20.58 3.32 -21.88
CA ALA A 11 -20.25 2.06 -21.19
C ALA A 11 -18.73 1.86 -21.02
N MET A 12 -17.92 2.23 -22.01
CA MET A 12 -16.46 2.18 -21.89
C MET A 12 -15.92 3.19 -20.86
N ALA A 13 -16.51 4.38 -20.77
CA ALA A 13 -16.10 5.39 -19.80
C ALA A 13 -16.35 4.93 -18.34
N VAL A 14 -17.43 4.19 -18.08
CA VAL A 14 -17.77 3.65 -16.75
C VAL A 14 -16.77 2.58 -16.29
N VAL A 15 -16.27 1.73 -17.19
CA VAL A 15 -15.28 0.69 -16.85
C VAL A 15 -13.93 1.30 -16.46
N SER A 16 -13.54 2.43 -17.05
CA SER A 16 -12.27 3.10 -16.71
C SER A 16 -12.26 3.74 -15.32
N LEU A 17 -13.43 3.99 -14.71
CA LEU A 17 -13.56 4.59 -13.37
C LEU A 17 -13.45 3.57 -12.22
N CYS A 18 -13.49 2.27 -12.51
CA CYS A 18 -13.38 1.21 -11.49
C CYS A 18 -11.94 0.80 -11.15
N ALA A 19 -10.92 1.50 -11.64
CA ALA A 19 -9.50 1.18 -11.37
C ALA A 19 -9.00 1.61 -9.96
N GLY A 20 -9.91 1.92 -9.03
CA GLY A 20 -9.60 2.25 -7.64
C GLY A 20 -9.74 1.04 -6.72
N CYS A 21 -9.02 -0.05 -6.96
CA CYS A 21 -8.96 -1.14 -5.99
C CYS A 21 -8.13 -0.67 -4.79
N ALA A 22 -8.77 -0.47 -3.64
CA ALA A 22 -8.06 -0.23 -2.39
C ALA A 22 -7.08 -1.38 -2.15
N THR A 23 -5.82 -1.06 -1.93
CA THR A 23 -4.77 -2.07 -1.77
C THR A 23 -4.71 -2.44 -0.29
N ALA A 24 -4.97 -3.70 0.04
CA ALA A 24 -4.80 -4.17 1.42
C ALA A 24 -3.32 -4.04 1.80
N GLY A 25 -3.02 -3.82 3.09
CA GLY A 25 -1.64 -3.57 3.56
C GLY A 25 -0.70 -4.75 3.25
N LYS A 26 -1.25 -5.96 3.22
CA LYS A 26 -0.56 -7.19 2.77
C LYS A 26 -0.18 -7.20 1.29
N ASP A 27 -0.95 -6.55 0.44
CA ASP A 27 -0.75 -6.52 -1.02
C ASP A 27 0.18 -5.37 -1.46
N VAL A 28 0.53 -4.46 -0.54
CA VAL A 28 1.50 -3.39 -0.80
C VAL A 28 2.89 -3.99 -1.00
N SER A 29 3.42 -3.85 -2.22
CA SER A 29 4.77 -4.30 -2.58
C SER A 29 5.84 -3.38 -2.00
N ALA A 30 6.99 -3.94 -1.63
CA ALA A 30 8.14 -3.17 -1.19
C ALA A 30 8.70 -2.31 -2.34
N SER A 31 8.98 -1.04 -2.08
CA SER A 31 9.74 -0.21 -3.02
C SER A 31 11.22 -0.55 -2.89
N TYR A 32 11.97 -0.59 -3.98
CA TYR A 32 13.40 -0.84 -3.89
C TYR A 32 14.12 0.28 -3.12
N VAL A 33 14.87 -0.10 -2.09
CA VAL A 33 15.76 0.78 -1.31
C VAL A 33 17.15 0.19 -1.32
N SER A 34 18.17 1.01 -1.58
CA SER A 34 19.55 0.53 -1.67
C SER A 34 20.07 0.08 -0.29
N PRO A 35 20.60 -1.15 -0.15
CA PRO A 35 21.18 -1.66 1.10
C PRO A 35 22.50 -0.96 1.47
N ALA A 36 23.17 -0.33 0.50
CA ALA A 36 24.41 0.42 0.73
C ALA A 36 24.24 1.58 1.73
N GLN A 37 23.02 2.09 1.92
CA GLN A 37 22.72 3.14 2.88
C GLN A 37 22.87 2.66 4.34
N PHE A 38 22.70 1.36 4.57
CA PHE A 38 22.78 0.74 5.88
C PHE A 38 24.12 0.02 6.11
N SER A 39 25.03 0.01 5.13
CA SER A 39 26.32 -0.71 5.23
C SER A 39 27.25 -0.18 6.32
N ASN A 40 27.04 1.05 6.77
CA ASN A 40 27.85 1.67 7.83
C ASN A 40 27.34 1.36 9.25
N LEU A 41 26.15 0.77 9.39
CA LEU A 41 25.58 0.41 10.69
C LEU A 41 26.19 -0.88 11.25
N ASP A 42 26.27 -0.98 12.57
CA ASP A 42 26.61 -2.23 13.27
C ASP A 42 25.36 -3.14 13.47
N CYS A 43 25.58 -4.38 13.93
CA CYS A 43 24.50 -5.35 14.08
C CYS A 43 23.43 -4.92 15.11
N ASP A 44 23.82 -4.17 16.14
CA ASP A 44 22.89 -3.70 17.17
C ASP A 44 22.05 -2.54 16.64
N GLN A 45 22.66 -1.62 15.90
CA GLN A 45 22.00 -0.53 15.19
C GLN A 45 21.02 -1.06 14.13
N LEU A 46 21.40 -2.07 13.35
CA LEU A 46 20.51 -2.71 12.38
C LEU A 46 19.30 -3.35 13.07
N ARG A 47 19.49 -3.99 14.24
CA ARG A 47 18.40 -4.56 15.04
C ARG A 47 17.46 -3.51 15.60
N MET A 48 18.01 -2.43 16.15
CA MET A 48 17.21 -1.31 16.66
C MET A 48 16.38 -0.68 15.53
N GLU A 49 16.99 -0.49 14.36
CA GLU A 49 16.29 0.11 13.21
C GLU A 49 15.21 -0.82 12.66
N MET A 50 15.49 -2.13 12.57
CA MET A 50 14.49 -3.13 12.21
C MET A 50 13.29 -3.11 13.15
N SER A 51 13.52 -3.04 14.47
CA SER A 51 12.45 -2.97 15.47
C SER A 51 11.60 -1.71 15.32
N ARG A 52 12.25 -0.56 15.10
CA ARG A 52 11.60 0.74 14.85
C ARG A 52 10.70 0.70 13.61
N LEU A 53 11.21 0.13 12.52
CA LEU A 53 10.46 -0.01 11.26
C LEU A 53 9.28 -0.96 11.40
N ASN A 54 9.47 -2.10 12.07
CA ASN A 54 8.42 -3.11 12.21
C ASN A 54 7.19 -2.56 12.95
N GLY A 55 7.40 -1.71 13.96
CA GLY A 55 6.29 -1.00 14.64
C GLY A 55 5.47 -0.12 13.69
N ARG A 56 6.14 0.63 12.80
CA ARG A 56 5.45 1.50 11.82
C ARG A 56 4.78 0.72 10.70
N VAL A 57 5.44 -0.32 10.20
CA VAL A 57 4.89 -1.23 9.17
C VAL A 57 3.60 -1.87 9.67
N ASN A 58 3.58 -2.39 10.91
CA ASN A 58 2.37 -2.97 11.48
C ASN A 58 1.24 -1.96 11.66
N GLN A 59 1.56 -0.75 12.13
CA GLN A 59 0.56 0.31 12.29
C GLN A 59 -0.07 0.72 10.96
N LEU A 60 0.75 0.93 9.91
CA LEU A 60 0.26 1.31 8.58
C LEU A 60 -0.49 0.16 7.91
N THR A 61 0.03 -1.07 8.01
CA THR A 61 -0.63 -2.27 7.48
C THR A 61 -2.01 -2.45 8.10
N GLY A 62 -2.14 -2.32 9.43
CA GLY A 62 -3.43 -2.43 10.12
C GLY A 62 -4.45 -1.37 9.66
N ARG A 63 -4.01 -0.11 9.47
CA ARG A 63 -4.87 0.96 8.94
C ARG A 63 -5.34 0.69 7.50
N LEU A 64 -4.45 0.17 6.65
CA LEU A 64 -4.79 -0.19 5.28
C LEU A 64 -5.73 -1.40 5.22
N ASP A 65 -5.52 -2.40 6.08
CA ASP A 65 -6.38 -3.58 6.14
C ASP A 65 -7.77 -3.24 6.68
N GLU A 66 -7.87 -2.33 7.65
CA GLU A 66 -9.15 -1.81 8.15
C GLU A 66 -9.88 -1.00 7.06
N ALA A 67 -9.17 -0.14 6.32
CA ALA A 67 -9.71 0.58 5.18
C ALA A 67 -10.21 -0.38 4.08
N ALA A 68 -9.40 -1.36 3.67
CA ALA A 68 -9.77 -2.37 2.68
C ALA A 68 -10.93 -3.28 3.17
N GLY A 69 -11.03 -3.52 4.47
CA GLY A 69 -12.15 -4.22 5.11
C GLY A 69 -13.46 -3.42 5.03
N ASN A 70 -13.41 -2.12 5.34
CA ASN A 70 -14.53 -1.21 5.16
C ASN A 70 -14.94 -1.07 3.70
N ASP A 71 -13.97 -1.09 2.77
CA ASP A 71 -14.25 -1.06 1.33
C ASP A 71 -14.99 -2.33 0.86
N LYS A 72 -14.76 -3.51 1.45
CA LYS A 72 -15.58 -4.70 1.14
C LYS A 72 -17.04 -4.53 1.57
N ALA A 73 -17.28 -3.90 2.72
CA ALA A 73 -18.63 -3.59 3.20
C ALA A 73 -19.29 -2.48 2.35
N LEU A 74 -18.50 -1.51 1.90
CA LEU A 74 -18.95 -0.44 1.02
C LEU A 74 -19.15 -0.89 -0.42
N VAL A 75 -18.40 -1.84 -0.96
CA VAL A 75 -18.68 -2.43 -2.29
C VAL A 75 -20.04 -3.14 -2.26
N ALA A 76 -20.43 -3.72 -1.12
CA ALA A 76 -21.77 -4.29 -0.93
C ALA A 76 -22.89 -3.23 -0.77
N GLY A 77 -22.56 -2.00 -0.35
CA GLY A 77 -23.52 -0.90 -0.12
C GLY A 77 -23.35 0.34 -1.04
N GLY A 78 -22.43 0.27 -2.00
CA GLY A 78 -21.75 1.44 -2.59
C GLY A 78 -22.61 2.27 -3.52
N LEU A 79 -23.74 1.73 -3.98
CA LEU A 79 -24.70 2.47 -4.78
C LEU A 79 -25.51 3.49 -3.96
N LEU A 80 -25.68 3.25 -2.64
CA LEU A 80 -26.47 4.12 -1.75
C LEU A 80 -25.62 5.19 -1.05
N PHE A 81 -24.34 4.90 -0.80
CA PHE A 81 -23.43 5.79 -0.05
C PHE A 81 -22.23 6.28 -0.87
N TRP A 82 -22.36 6.34 -2.20
CA TRP A 82 -21.31 6.81 -3.10
C TRP A 82 -20.69 8.19 -2.77
N PRO A 83 -21.38 9.20 -2.19
CA PRO A 83 -20.73 10.47 -1.86
C PRO A 83 -19.81 10.33 -0.64
N ALA A 84 -20.08 9.36 0.26
CA ALA A 84 -19.24 9.07 1.40
C ALA A 84 -17.94 8.34 1.01
N LEU A 85 -17.92 7.63 -0.12
CA LEU A 85 -16.70 7.03 -0.68
C LEU A 85 -15.65 8.08 -1.04
N PHE A 86 -16.05 9.25 -1.51
CA PHE A 86 -15.13 10.36 -1.76
C PHE A 86 -14.54 10.95 -0.47
N ALA A 87 -15.24 10.81 0.66
CA ALA A 87 -14.76 11.25 1.98
C ALA A 87 -13.79 10.24 2.63
N LEU A 88 -13.81 8.97 2.19
CA LEU A 88 -12.84 7.93 2.59
C LEU A 88 -11.51 8.01 1.83
N GLY A 89 -11.35 9.02 0.97
CA GLY A 89 -10.12 9.26 0.24
C GLY A 89 -8.90 9.25 1.16
N GLY A 90 -7.87 8.49 0.79
CA GLY A 90 -6.52 8.76 1.30
C GLY A 90 -5.60 7.60 1.64
N THR A 91 -5.89 6.34 1.29
CA THR A 91 -4.91 5.27 1.57
C THR A 91 -3.66 5.34 0.69
N LYS A 92 -3.70 6.07 -0.44
CA LYS A 92 -2.58 6.14 -1.40
C LYS A 92 -1.27 6.66 -0.81
N GLN A 93 -1.34 7.65 0.09
CA GLN A 93 -0.15 8.15 0.77
C GLN A 93 0.40 7.13 1.78
N GLN A 94 -0.49 6.43 2.48
CA GLN A 94 -0.14 5.42 3.47
C GLN A 94 0.39 4.13 2.80
N GLU A 95 -0.15 3.76 1.63
CA GLU A 95 0.35 2.71 0.73
C GLU A 95 1.77 3.04 0.26
N ALA A 96 2.02 4.27 -0.20
CA ALA A 96 3.35 4.70 -0.63
C ALA A 96 4.37 4.67 0.52
N GLU A 97 4.00 5.14 1.71
CA GLU A 97 4.88 5.10 2.87
C GLU A 97 5.13 3.66 3.35
N LEU A 98 4.11 2.80 3.35
CA LEU A 98 4.26 1.38 3.68
C LEU A 98 5.19 0.67 2.69
N SER A 99 5.05 0.96 1.39
CA SER A 99 5.94 0.45 0.34
C SER A 99 7.40 0.83 0.60
N ARG A 100 7.64 2.09 0.97
CA ARG A 100 8.96 2.62 1.35
C ARG A 100 9.55 1.88 2.55
N LEU A 101 8.79 1.75 3.62
CA LEU A 101 9.22 1.09 4.85
C LEU A 101 9.50 -0.41 4.66
N LYS A 102 8.70 -1.11 3.85
CA LYS A 102 8.99 -2.51 3.47
C LYS A 102 10.29 -2.62 2.68
N GLY A 103 10.57 -1.66 1.81
CA GLY A 103 11.84 -1.54 1.10
C GLY A 103 13.04 -1.37 2.02
N GLU A 104 12.94 -0.46 2.99
CA GLU A 104 13.97 -0.26 4.02
C GLU A 104 14.20 -1.53 4.84
N TYR A 105 13.13 -2.26 5.17
CA TYR A 105 13.22 -3.54 5.87
C TYR A 105 14.00 -4.59 5.06
N GLU A 106 13.70 -4.75 3.76
CA GLU A 106 14.44 -5.67 2.87
C GLU A 106 15.92 -5.26 2.71
N ALA A 107 16.18 -3.96 2.62
CA ALA A 107 17.53 -3.41 2.54
C ALA A 107 18.34 -3.73 3.81
N ILE A 108 17.75 -3.56 5.00
CA ILE A 108 18.37 -3.91 6.29
C ILE A 108 18.58 -5.42 6.40
N GLN A 109 17.61 -6.24 6.01
CA GLN A 109 17.73 -7.70 6.00
C GLN A 109 18.88 -8.18 5.11
N THR A 110 19.00 -7.59 3.93
CA THR A 110 20.11 -7.85 3.01
C THR A 110 21.45 -7.48 3.64
N THR A 111 21.53 -6.31 4.29
CA THR A 111 22.74 -5.87 4.99
C THR A 111 23.08 -6.76 6.19
N ASN A 112 22.09 -7.19 6.97
CA ASN A 112 22.26 -8.15 8.06
C ASN A 112 22.87 -9.46 7.56
N THR A 113 22.39 -9.96 6.42
CA THR A 113 22.89 -11.19 5.78
C THR A 113 24.32 -11.00 5.28
N GLN A 114 24.62 -9.86 4.65
CA GLN A 114 25.97 -9.53 4.17
C GLN A 114 26.98 -9.41 5.33
N LYS A 115 26.55 -8.82 6.46
CA LYS A 115 27.38 -8.64 7.65
C LYS A 115 27.41 -9.86 8.57
N LYS A 116 26.61 -10.89 8.29
CA LYS A 116 26.44 -12.09 9.14
C LYS A 116 26.03 -11.74 10.58
N CYS A 117 25.16 -10.75 10.73
CA CYS A 117 24.54 -10.42 12.00
C CYS A 117 23.49 -11.50 12.31
N SER A 118 23.85 -12.52 13.10
CA SER A 118 22.95 -13.59 13.56
C SER A 118 22.11 -13.15 14.73
#